data_AF-A0A317IVJ9-F1
#
_entry.id   AF-A0A317IVJ9-F1
#
_cell.length_a   1.000
_cell.length_b   1.000
_cell.length_c   1.000
_cell.angle_alpha   90.00
_cell.angle_beta   90.00
_cell.angle_gamma   90.00
#
_symmetry.space_group_name_H-M   'P 1'
#
loop_
_entity.id
_entity.type
_entity.pdbx_description
1 polymer ?
#
loop_
_entity_poly.entity_id
_entity_poly.type
_entity_poly.pdbx_seq_one_letter_code
_entity_poly.pdbx_strand_id
1 'polypeptide(L)'
;MRQVEAVIFDWAGTTVDHGSLAPVKAVTCLFTRHGIALSDIDARRDMGLFKKDHIRRILALPQVESAWHGLQGESPSERDVESTDGGRHMAVEYSHSPIGPLDTSLANKYDAPRAVFCVRSELEDTMRKKFALIAAGMVLAAIPALAHHSFAAEYDNNKPLKLTGKVTKVEWMNPHARFYIDVKDDAGKVSNWEFELGSPNGLMRRGWTRNSLKEGDEVTVTGYHAKDGSNLGNARTINLSDGRKVFAGSTDDGGPTQ
;
A
#
# COMPACT_ATOMS: atom_id res chain seq x y z
N MET A 1 -27.61 29.55 -20.10
CA MET A 1 -27.37 28.63 -18.97
C MET A 1 -25.89 28.34 -18.91
N ARG A 2 -25.24 28.40 -17.74
CA ARG A 2 -23.83 27.99 -17.62
C ARG A 2 -23.77 26.47 -17.65
N GLN A 3 -22.95 25.90 -18.53
CA GLN A 3 -22.69 24.46 -18.54
C GLN A 3 -21.64 24.13 -17.48
N VAL A 4 -21.82 23.00 -16.79
CA VAL A 4 -20.81 22.46 -15.89
C VAL A 4 -19.80 21.68 -16.75
N GLU A 5 -18.54 22.10 -16.73
CA GLU A 5 -17.49 21.53 -17.59
C GLU A 5 -16.73 20.38 -16.91
N ALA A 6 -16.69 20.36 -15.57
CA ALA A 6 -16.03 19.33 -14.80
C ALA A 6 -16.61 19.21 -13.39
N VAL A 7 -16.49 18.02 -12.80
CA VAL A 7 -16.78 17.74 -11.39
C VAL A 7 -15.58 17.03 -10.78
N ILE A 8 -15.13 17.50 -9.62
CA ILE A 8 -14.01 16.92 -8.87
C ILE A 8 -14.60 16.26 -7.63
N PHE A 9 -14.31 14.97 -7.45
CA PHE A 9 -14.76 14.20 -6.31
C PHE A 9 -13.60 13.88 -5.37
N ASP A 10 -13.89 13.90 -4.08
CA ASP A 10 -13.02 13.31 -3.07
C ASP A 10 -13.17 11.77 -3.06
N TRP A 11 -12.28 11.10 -2.35
CA TRP A 11 -12.28 9.64 -2.19
C TRP A 11 -13.18 9.20 -1.04
N ALA A 12 -12.67 9.27 0.19
CA ALA A 12 -13.31 8.68 1.36
C ALA A 12 -14.56 9.48 1.78
N GLY A 13 -15.70 8.81 1.88
CA GLY A 13 -16.99 9.43 2.16
C GLY A 13 -17.68 10.07 0.93
N THR A 14 -17.03 10.10 -0.23
CA THR A 14 -17.61 10.66 -1.47
C THR A 14 -17.74 9.61 -2.58
N THR A 15 -16.65 8.96 -2.98
CA THR A 15 -16.67 7.90 -4.01
C THR A 15 -16.47 6.50 -3.42
N VAL A 16 -15.80 6.40 -2.27
CA VAL A 16 -15.52 5.16 -1.55
C VAL A 16 -15.69 5.34 -0.03
N ASP A 17 -15.66 4.26 0.75
CA ASP A 17 -15.73 4.28 2.22
C ASP A 17 -16.94 5.08 2.76
N HIS A 18 -18.13 4.49 2.66
CA HIS A 18 -19.37 5.13 3.13
C HIS A 18 -19.26 5.51 4.62
N GLY A 19 -19.38 6.81 4.90
CA GLY A 19 -19.23 7.36 6.24
C GLY A 19 -17.78 7.56 6.70
N SER A 20 -16.80 7.42 5.79
CA SER A 20 -15.36 7.66 6.04
C SER A 20 -14.88 6.96 7.31
N LEU A 21 -15.16 5.66 7.42
CA LEU A 21 -14.94 4.88 8.64
C LEU A 21 -13.49 4.45 8.81
N ALA A 22 -12.78 4.21 7.71
CA ALA A 22 -11.39 3.79 7.74
C ALA A 22 -10.47 4.83 8.39
N PRO A 23 -10.48 6.12 8.00
CA PRO A 23 -9.61 7.12 8.63
C PRO A 23 -10.00 7.38 10.09
N VAL A 24 -11.28 7.34 10.43
CA VAL A 24 -11.73 7.53 11.82
C VAL A 24 -11.20 6.42 12.73
N LYS A 25 -11.32 5.15 12.32
CA LYS A 25 -10.76 4.03 13.08
C LYS A 25 -9.25 4.08 13.20
N ALA A 26 -8.56 4.53 12.15
CA ALA A 26 -7.10 4.65 12.18
C ALA A 26 -6.64 5.70 13.20
N VAL A 27 -7.29 6.87 13.21
CA VAL A 27 -6.98 7.96 14.14
C VAL A 27 -7.35 7.57 15.58
N THR A 28 -8.53 7.01 15.82
CA THR A 28 -8.92 6.60 17.18
C THR A 28 -7.99 5.51 17.74
N CYS A 29 -7.61 4.52 16.92
CA CYS A 29 -6.64 3.49 17.30
C CYS A 29 -5.27 4.08 17.62
N LEU A 30 -4.81 5.06 16.84
CA LEU A 30 -3.54 5.75 17.05
C LEU A 30 -3.50 6.44 18.42
N PHE A 31 -4.50 7.27 18.75
CA PHE A 31 -4.55 7.95 20.06
C PHE A 31 -4.74 6.97 21.22
N THR A 32 -5.48 5.88 20.99
CA THR A 32 -5.65 4.83 22.01
C THR A 32 -4.32 4.16 22.36
N ARG A 33 -3.38 4.01 21.41
CA ARG A 33 -2.02 3.50 21.70
C ARG A 33 -1.21 4.44 22.59
N HIS A 34 -1.52 5.74 22.56
CA HIS A 34 -0.95 6.73 23.45
C HIS A 34 -1.74 6.90 24.76
N GLY A 35 -2.70 6.01 25.05
CA GLY A 35 -3.51 6.06 26.27
C GLY A 35 -4.64 7.09 26.24
N ILE A 36 -4.94 7.68 25.08
CA ILE A 36 -5.96 8.72 24.94
C ILE A 36 -7.18 8.12 24.21
N ALA A 37 -8.31 8.06 24.91
CA ALA A 37 -9.58 7.68 24.31
C ALA A 37 -10.15 8.86 23.50
N LEU A 38 -9.98 8.83 22.18
CA LEU A 38 -10.49 9.86 21.28
C LEU A 38 -11.93 9.55 20.87
N SER A 39 -12.82 10.54 20.93
CA SER A 39 -14.20 10.39 20.46
C SER A 39 -14.27 10.36 18.93
N ASP A 40 -15.28 9.68 18.37
CA ASP A 40 -15.54 9.68 16.93
C ASP A 40 -15.80 11.10 16.39
N ILE A 41 -16.40 11.97 17.20
CA ILE A 41 -16.68 13.37 16.83
C ILE A 41 -15.36 14.15 16.69
N ASP A 42 -14.46 14.01 17.66
CA ASP A 42 -13.16 14.69 17.64
C ASP A 42 -12.28 14.13 16.51
N ALA A 43 -12.32 12.82 16.27
CA ALA A 43 -11.58 12.17 15.18
C ALA A 43 -12.07 12.58 13.78
N ARG A 44 -13.32 13.05 13.66
CA ARG A 44 -13.93 13.48 12.39
C ARG A 44 -13.83 14.98 12.14
N ARG A 45 -13.54 15.77 13.16
CA ARG A 45 -13.67 17.24 13.16
C ARG A 45 -12.97 17.89 11.97
N ASP A 46 -11.75 17.44 11.68
CA ASP A 46 -10.90 18.01 10.63
C ASP A 46 -10.57 16.98 9.54
N MET A 47 -11.50 16.06 9.27
CA MET A 47 -11.34 15.04 8.23
C MET A 47 -11.23 15.67 6.84
N GLY A 48 -10.25 15.21 6.06
CA GLY A 48 -9.91 15.76 4.74
C GLY A 48 -8.69 16.68 4.73
N LEU A 49 -8.20 17.10 5.89
CA LEU A 49 -6.88 17.74 6.00
C LEU A 49 -5.74 16.75 5.73
N PHE A 50 -4.56 17.28 5.43
CA PHE A 50 -3.33 16.50 5.40
C PHE A 50 -3.14 15.80 6.75
N LYS A 51 -2.71 14.53 6.73
CA LYS A 51 -2.68 13.66 7.91
C LYS A 51 -1.97 14.29 9.12
N LYS A 52 -0.80 14.90 8.90
CA LYS A 52 -0.05 15.62 9.95
C LYS A 52 -0.83 16.80 10.54
N ASP A 53 -1.49 17.57 9.68
CA ASP A 53 -2.27 18.72 10.11
C ASP A 53 -3.49 18.28 10.90
N HIS A 54 -4.12 17.17 10.49
CA HIS A 54 -5.22 16.56 11.23
C HIS A 54 -4.76 16.09 12.63
N ILE A 55 -3.64 15.36 12.73
CA ILE A 55 -3.07 14.93 14.02
C ILE A 55 -2.72 16.14 14.90
N ARG A 56 -2.11 17.18 14.33
CA ARG A 56 -1.79 18.42 15.05
C ARG A 56 -3.03 19.09 15.62
N ARG A 57 -4.12 19.15 14.84
CA ARG A 57 -5.40 19.73 15.29
C ARG A 57 -6.03 18.92 16.42
N ILE A 58 -5.94 17.59 16.36
CA ILE A 58 -6.44 16.72 17.42
C ILE A 58 -5.62 16.90 18.71
N LEU A 59 -4.28 16.95 18.61
CA LEU A 59 -3.41 17.18 19.77
C LEU A 59 -3.63 18.55 20.42
N ALA A 60 -4.07 19.54 19.64
CA ALA A 60 -4.42 20.88 20.13
C ALA A 60 -5.82 20.99 20.73
N LEU A 61 -6.61 19.90 20.77
CA LEU A 61 -7.89 19.91 21.47
C LEU A 61 -7.64 19.98 22.98
N PRO A 62 -8.29 20.89 23.74
CA PRO A 62 -8.00 21.07 25.17
C PRO A 62 -8.07 19.78 25.98
N GLN A 63 -9.05 18.92 25.68
CA GLN A 63 -9.21 17.63 26.35
C GLN A 63 -8.11 16.62 25.99
N VAL A 64 -7.61 16.64 24.76
CA VAL A 64 -6.53 15.75 24.30
C VAL A 64 -5.20 16.25 24.81
N GLU A 65 -4.94 17.56 24.75
CA GLU A 65 -3.74 18.19 25.31
C GLU A 65 -3.63 17.93 26.81
N SER A 66 -4.71 18.12 27.55
CA SER A 66 -4.74 17.85 29.00
C SER A 66 -4.46 16.38 29.31
N ALA A 67 -5.05 15.46 28.53
CA ALA A 67 -4.80 14.02 28.68
C ALA A 67 -3.36 13.66 28.32
N TRP A 68 -2.82 14.25 27.25
CA TRP A 68 -1.44 14.04 26.81
C TRP A 68 -0.44 14.52 27.86
N HIS A 69 -0.62 15.73 28.38
CA HIS A 69 0.23 16.28 29.45
C HIS A 69 0.16 15.42 30.72
N GLY A 70 -1.02 14.88 31.06
CA GLY A 70 -1.17 13.97 32.19
C GLY A 70 -0.41 12.65 32.03
N LEU A 71 -0.23 12.16 30.80
CA LEU A 71 0.44 10.88 30.50
C LEU A 71 1.93 11.05 30.22
N GLN A 72 2.32 12.12 29.54
CA GLN A 72 3.69 12.36 29.05
C GLN A 72 4.46 13.40 29.87
N GLY A 73 3.78 14.15 30.75
CA GLY A 73 4.38 15.19 31.60
C GLY A 73 4.68 16.52 30.89
N GLU A 74 4.48 16.60 29.57
CA GLU A 74 4.68 17.80 28.75
C GLU A 74 3.54 17.95 27.73
N SER A 75 3.32 19.17 27.22
CA SER A 75 2.38 19.41 26.12
C SER A 75 2.88 18.80 24.81
N PRO A 76 1.98 18.37 23.90
CA PRO A 76 2.37 17.82 22.60
C PRO A 76 3.26 18.77 21.79
N SER A 77 4.35 18.25 21.24
CA SER A 77 5.29 18.98 20.39
C SER A 77 5.19 18.56 18.91
N GLU A 78 5.85 19.29 18.01
CA GLU A 78 5.94 18.88 16.59
C GLU A 78 6.61 17.51 16.41
N ARG A 79 7.52 17.13 17.32
CA ARG A 79 8.13 15.79 17.32
C ARG A 79 7.08 14.71 17.57
N ASP A 80 6.11 14.98 18.43
CA ASP A 80 5.03 14.06 18.74
C ASP A 80 4.08 13.91 17.55
N VAL A 81 3.78 15.01 16.84
CA VAL A 81 3.05 14.97 15.56
C VAL A 81 3.77 14.08 14.54
N GLU A 82 5.09 14.21 14.39
CA GLU A 82 5.89 13.39 13.46
C GLU A 82 5.94 11.91 13.85
N SER A 83 6.09 11.60 15.13
CA SER A 83 6.12 10.23 15.64
C SER A 83 4.77 9.54 15.49
N THR A 84 3.69 10.29 15.74
CA THR A 84 2.30 9.84 15.66
C THR A 84 1.85 9.68 14.20
N ASP A 85 2.42 10.45 13.27
CA ASP A 85 2.15 10.30 11.83
C ASP A 85 2.81 9.04 11.20
N GLY A 86 3.77 8.40 11.87
CA GLY A 86 4.39 7.14 11.43
C GLY A 86 5.44 7.30 10.32
N GLY A 87 6.07 8.48 10.19
CA GLY A 87 7.06 8.79 9.15
C GLY A 87 8.47 8.21 9.38
N ARG A 88 8.78 7.70 10.57
CA ARG A 88 9.97 6.89 10.86
C ARG A 88 9.51 5.46 11.09
N HIS A 89 10.17 4.50 10.44
CA HIS A 89 9.99 3.06 10.59
C HIS A 89 9.43 2.69 11.97
N MET A 90 8.15 2.32 12.03
CA MET A 90 7.64 1.50 13.13
C MET A 90 8.23 0.11 12.93
N ALA A 91 9.48 -0.07 13.36
CA ALA A 91 9.97 -1.39 13.70
C ALA A 91 9.11 -1.89 14.86
N VAL A 92 8.26 -2.86 14.57
CA VAL A 92 7.55 -3.63 15.59
C VAL A 92 8.61 -4.39 16.37
N GLU A 93 9.05 -3.83 17.49
CA GLU A 93 9.90 -4.57 18.43
C GLU A 93 8.99 -5.52 19.22
N TYR A 94 8.89 -6.76 18.72
CA TYR A 94 8.33 -7.89 19.46
C TYR A 94 9.30 -8.25 20.60
N SER A 95 9.19 -7.57 21.75
CA SER A 95 9.84 -8.03 22.97
C SER A 95 9.06 -9.24 23.53
N HIS A 96 9.57 -10.45 23.26
CA HIS A 96 9.16 -11.69 23.92
C HIS A 96 9.77 -11.78 25.32
N SER A 97 9.19 -11.08 26.30
CA SER A 97 9.49 -11.35 27.71
C SER A 97 8.18 -11.64 28.47
N PRO A 98 8.03 -12.83 29.08
CA PRO A 98 6.84 -13.16 29.87
C PRO A 98 6.88 -12.37 31.18
N ILE A 99 6.02 -11.37 31.29
CA ILE A 99 5.78 -10.66 32.56
C ILE A 99 5.12 -11.66 33.51
N GLY A 100 5.79 -11.96 34.63
CA GLY A 100 5.24 -12.76 35.73
C GLY A 100 4.00 -12.12 36.36
N PRO A 101 3.29 -12.84 37.25
CA PRO A 101 2.03 -12.35 37.81
C PRO A 101 2.24 -11.04 38.60
N LEU A 102 1.45 -10.02 38.25
CA LEU A 102 1.44 -8.70 38.89
C LEU A 102 0.93 -8.78 40.33
N ASP A 103 1.73 -8.26 41.26
CA ASP A 103 1.33 -7.94 42.63
C ASP A 103 0.24 -6.86 42.61
N THR A 104 -0.92 -7.18 43.19
CA THR A 104 -2.10 -6.30 43.23
C THR A 104 -2.15 -5.37 44.46
N SER A 105 -1.09 -5.30 45.25
CA SER A 105 -1.09 -4.53 46.51
C SER A 105 -1.00 -3.00 46.38
N LEU A 106 -0.82 -2.45 45.16
CA LEU A 106 -0.70 -0.99 44.94
C LEU A 106 -1.94 -0.32 44.32
N ALA A 107 -3.06 -1.02 44.17
CA ALA A 107 -4.25 -0.52 43.48
C ALA A 107 -5.13 0.44 44.31
N ASN A 108 -4.58 1.18 45.27
CA ASN A 108 -5.38 2.05 46.14
C ASN A 108 -4.70 3.41 46.41
N LYS A 109 -4.76 4.34 45.45
CA LYS A 109 -4.69 5.77 45.79
C LYS A 109 -5.24 6.79 44.78
N TYR A 110 -5.64 6.43 43.56
CA TYR A 110 -6.21 7.40 42.63
C TYR A 110 -7.35 6.77 41.82
N ASP A 111 -8.57 7.29 42.01
CA ASP A 111 -9.77 6.99 41.21
C ASP A 111 -9.59 7.47 39.76
N ALA A 112 -8.92 6.66 38.94
CA ALA A 112 -8.86 6.84 37.49
C ALA A 112 -9.70 5.75 36.79
N PRO A 113 -10.64 6.11 35.89
CA PRO A 113 -11.46 5.13 35.20
C PRO A 113 -10.59 4.27 34.28
N ARG A 114 -10.77 2.95 34.42
CA ARG A 114 -10.28 1.85 33.58
C ARG A 114 -10.12 2.23 32.10
N ALA A 115 -8.90 2.54 31.67
CA ALA A 115 -8.59 2.78 30.26
C ALA A 115 -7.22 2.23 29.88
N VAL A 116 -7.02 0.91 29.97
CA VAL A 116 -5.98 0.20 29.22
C VAL A 116 -6.53 -1.17 28.83
N PHE A 117 -7.30 -1.24 27.75
CA PHE A 117 -7.56 -2.48 27.00
C PHE A 117 -8.10 -2.09 25.62
N CYS A 118 -7.20 -1.77 24.68
CA CYS A 118 -7.59 -1.73 23.27
C CYS A 118 -7.78 -3.19 22.81
N VAL A 119 -9.04 -3.62 22.88
CA VAL A 119 -9.61 -4.86 22.34
C VAL A 119 -8.86 -6.14 22.73
N ARG A 120 -9.05 -6.65 23.97
CA ARG A 120 -8.70 -8.05 24.25
C ARG A 120 -9.30 -8.76 25.48
N SER A 121 -10.54 -8.50 25.93
CA SER A 121 -11.02 -9.31 27.09
C SER A 121 -12.49 -9.68 27.23
N GLU A 122 -13.39 -9.43 26.27
CA GLU A 122 -14.79 -9.89 26.41
C GLU A 122 -15.31 -10.74 25.23
N LEU A 123 -14.50 -10.97 24.20
CA LEU A 123 -14.86 -11.78 23.04
C LEU A 123 -14.27 -13.19 23.04
N GLU A 124 -13.39 -13.55 23.97
CA GLU A 124 -12.55 -14.76 23.81
C GLU A 124 -13.30 -16.10 23.97
N ASP A 125 -14.35 -16.19 24.79
CA ASP A 125 -15.02 -17.48 25.03
C ASP A 125 -16.16 -17.79 24.06
N THR A 126 -16.96 -16.79 23.69
CA THR A 126 -18.07 -16.95 22.74
C THR A 126 -17.59 -16.98 21.29
N MET A 127 -16.49 -16.27 20.98
CA MET A 127 -15.90 -16.33 19.64
C MET A 127 -15.10 -17.61 19.42
N ARG A 128 -14.40 -18.19 20.41
CA ARG A 128 -13.66 -19.46 20.22
C ARG A 128 -14.52 -20.61 19.68
N LYS A 129 -15.75 -20.75 20.18
CA LYS A 129 -16.68 -21.80 19.74
C LYS A 129 -17.25 -21.54 18.34
N LYS A 130 -17.42 -20.27 17.95
CA LYS A 130 -17.85 -19.89 16.59
C LYS A 130 -16.68 -19.86 15.59
N PHE A 131 -15.47 -19.53 16.04
CA PHE A 131 -14.24 -19.55 15.25
C PHE A 131 -13.83 -20.96 14.88
N ALA A 132 -14.04 -21.96 15.73
CA ALA A 132 -13.77 -23.35 15.38
C ALA A 132 -14.67 -23.84 14.21
N LEU A 133 -15.95 -23.43 14.21
CA LEU A 133 -16.89 -23.75 13.13
C LEU A 133 -16.61 -22.96 11.84
N ILE A 134 -16.22 -21.69 11.96
CA ILE A 134 -15.85 -20.85 10.79
C ILE A 134 -14.49 -21.25 10.22
N ALA A 135 -13.52 -21.64 11.05
CA ALA A 135 -12.21 -22.12 10.61
C ALA A 135 -12.31 -23.45 9.85
N ALA A 136 -13.17 -24.37 10.29
CA ALA A 136 -13.46 -25.61 9.54
C ALA A 136 -14.13 -25.32 8.17
N GLY A 137 -14.96 -24.27 8.09
CA GLY A 137 -15.54 -23.80 6.82
C GLY A 137 -14.54 -23.07 5.90
N MET A 138 -13.61 -22.28 6.47
CA MET A 138 -12.59 -21.55 5.70
C MET A 138 -11.52 -22.47 5.11
N VAL A 139 -11.25 -23.62 5.71
CA VAL A 139 -10.33 -24.63 5.12
C VAL A 139 -10.90 -25.20 3.81
N LEU A 140 -12.22 -25.23 3.64
CA LEU A 140 -12.89 -25.65 2.39
C LEU A 140 -12.98 -24.52 1.34
N ALA A 141 -12.77 -23.26 1.73
CA ALA A 141 -12.76 -22.10 0.83
C ALA A 141 -11.36 -21.60 0.49
N ALA A 142 -10.31 -22.32 0.89
CA ALA A 142 -8.92 -22.08 0.49
C ALA A 142 -8.68 -22.52 -0.96
N ILE A 143 -9.44 -21.94 -1.89
CA ILE A 143 -8.96 -21.77 -3.26
C ILE A 143 -7.92 -20.64 -3.16
N PRO A 144 -6.66 -20.85 -3.57
CA PRO A 144 -5.65 -19.80 -3.43
C PRO A 144 -6.08 -18.56 -4.22
N ALA A 145 -6.33 -17.46 -3.50
CA ALA A 145 -6.35 -16.13 -4.07
C ALA A 145 -4.90 -15.76 -4.42
N LEU A 146 -4.45 -16.21 -5.58
CA LEU A 146 -3.28 -15.70 -6.29
C LEU A 146 -3.58 -14.27 -6.73
N ALA A 147 -3.35 -13.31 -5.87
CA ALA A 147 -3.32 -11.90 -6.23
C ALA A 147 -2.15 -11.26 -5.46
N HIS A 148 -1.39 -10.40 -6.16
CA HIS A 148 -0.05 -9.86 -5.82
C HIS A 148 1.08 -10.70 -6.44
N HIS A 149 1.18 -10.71 -7.78
CA HIS A 149 2.25 -11.42 -8.50
C HIS A 149 3.60 -10.76 -8.21
N SER A 150 4.37 -11.38 -7.32
CA SER A 150 5.81 -11.14 -7.26
C SER A 150 6.42 -11.52 -8.60
N PHE A 151 7.45 -10.79 -9.04
CA PHE A 151 8.24 -11.14 -10.21
C PHE A 151 8.66 -12.62 -10.18
N ALA A 152 8.97 -13.17 -8.99
CA ALA A 152 9.37 -14.55 -8.82
C ALA A 152 8.25 -15.58 -9.07
N ALA A 153 6.98 -15.18 -9.03
CA ALA A 153 5.85 -16.05 -9.35
C ALA A 153 5.71 -16.24 -10.87
N GLU A 154 5.91 -15.17 -11.65
CA GLU A 154 5.59 -15.14 -13.08
C GLU A 154 6.82 -15.29 -13.98
N TYR A 155 8.00 -14.82 -13.56
CA TYR A 155 9.18 -14.67 -14.42
C TYR A 155 10.39 -15.47 -13.94
N ASP A 156 11.14 -16.02 -14.89
CA ASP A 156 12.34 -16.82 -14.62
C ASP A 156 13.61 -15.96 -14.66
N ASN A 157 14.24 -15.76 -13.50
CA ASN A 157 15.51 -15.05 -13.38
C ASN A 157 16.65 -15.68 -14.20
N ASN A 158 16.56 -16.98 -14.50
CA ASN A 158 17.61 -17.69 -15.24
C ASN A 158 17.42 -17.63 -16.75
N LYS A 159 16.39 -16.94 -17.25
CA LYS A 159 16.09 -16.78 -18.69
C LYS A 159 16.07 -15.31 -19.08
N PRO A 160 17.23 -14.65 -19.13
CA PRO A 160 17.32 -13.30 -19.67
C PRO A 160 16.90 -13.32 -21.15
N LEU A 161 16.04 -12.38 -21.50
CA LEU A 161 15.48 -12.23 -22.82
C LEU A 161 15.91 -10.88 -23.40
N LYS A 162 16.39 -10.88 -24.64
CA LYS A 162 16.66 -9.67 -25.40
C LYS A 162 15.98 -9.79 -26.76
N LEU A 163 14.89 -9.07 -26.96
CA LEU A 163 14.13 -9.07 -28.21
C LEU A 163 14.12 -7.68 -28.83
N THR A 164 14.20 -7.64 -30.15
CA THR A 164 14.00 -6.44 -30.95
C THR A 164 12.77 -6.64 -31.80
N GLY A 165 11.86 -5.68 -31.77
CA GLY A 165 10.58 -5.79 -32.46
C GLY A 165 9.90 -4.44 -32.65
N LYS A 166 8.84 -4.45 -33.44
CA LYS A 166 8.00 -3.27 -33.68
C LYS A 166 6.85 -3.23 -32.69
N VAL A 167 6.64 -2.10 -32.04
CA VAL A 167 5.53 -1.90 -31.10
C VAL A 167 4.21 -1.95 -31.86
N THR A 168 3.29 -2.81 -31.44
CA THR A 168 1.96 -2.93 -32.04
C THR A 168 0.88 -2.27 -31.20
N LYS A 169 1.06 -2.20 -29.88
CA LYS A 169 0.10 -1.59 -28.95
C LYS A 169 0.77 -1.17 -27.66
N VAL A 170 0.31 -0.09 -27.05
CA VAL A 170 0.74 0.38 -25.72
C VAL A 170 -0.48 0.64 -24.85
N GLU A 171 -0.56 -0.05 -23.72
CA GLU A 171 -1.61 0.10 -22.72
C GLU A 171 -1.07 0.80 -21.48
N TRP A 172 -1.49 2.06 -21.30
CA TRP A 172 -1.04 2.90 -20.19
C TRP A 172 -2.09 2.94 -19.07
N MET A 173 -2.27 1.80 -18.38
CA MET A 173 -3.26 1.62 -17.32
C MET A 173 -2.59 1.37 -15.95
N ASN A 174 -3.33 1.59 -14.86
CA ASN A 174 -2.90 1.33 -13.49
C ASN A 174 -3.52 -0.03 -13.06
N PRO A 175 -2.79 -0.98 -12.43
CA PRO A 175 -1.51 -0.86 -11.72
C PRO A 175 -0.23 -1.02 -12.53
N HIS A 176 -0.27 -1.62 -13.71
CA HIS A 176 0.89 -1.83 -14.57
C HIS A 176 0.60 -1.38 -15.99
N ALA A 177 1.54 -0.67 -16.60
CA ALA A 177 1.51 -0.42 -18.03
C ALA A 177 2.00 -1.67 -18.78
N ARG A 178 1.48 -1.89 -19.98
CA ARG A 178 1.85 -3.02 -20.85
C ARG A 178 2.09 -2.53 -22.25
N PHE A 179 2.96 -3.20 -22.99
CA PHE A 179 3.10 -2.93 -24.41
C PHE A 179 3.40 -4.23 -25.16
N TYR A 180 3.05 -4.22 -26.44
CA TYR A 180 3.10 -5.38 -27.30
C TYR A 180 4.09 -5.10 -28.42
N ILE A 181 4.94 -6.07 -28.73
CA ILE A 181 5.86 -5.99 -29.87
C ILE A 181 5.73 -7.21 -30.77
N ASP A 182 5.86 -6.98 -32.07
CA ASP A 182 6.02 -8.04 -33.06
C ASP A 182 7.50 -8.31 -33.27
N VAL A 183 7.91 -9.54 -32.98
CA VAL A 183 9.27 -10.05 -33.14
C VAL A 183 9.26 -11.06 -34.27
N LYS A 184 10.09 -10.80 -35.28
CA LYS A 184 10.36 -11.77 -36.35
C LYS A 184 11.47 -12.70 -35.93
N ASP A 185 11.23 -14.00 -36.04
CA ASP A 185 12.30 -14.99 -35.92
C ASP A 185 13.07 -15.16 -37.25
N ASP A 186 14.17 -15.90 -37.19
CA ASP A 186 15.03 -16.19 -38.36
C ASP A 186 14.28 -17.00 -39.45
N ALA A 187 13.17 -17.63 -39.11
CA ALA A 187 12.29 -18.35 -40.02
C ALA A 187 11.23 -17.44 -40.66
N GLY A 188 11.23 -16.13 -40.33
CA GLY A 188 10.29 -15.13 -40.84
C GLY A 188 8.90 -15.16 -40.19
N LYS A 189 8.68 -16.01 -39.18
CA LYS A 189 7.45 -16.06 -38.40
C LYS A 189 7.42 -14.88 -37.44
N VAL A 190 6.32 -14.14 -37.48
CA VAL A 190 6.05 -13.03 -36.57
C VAL A 190 5.40 -13.58 -35.32
N SER A 191 5.98 -13.31 -34.16
CA SER A 191 5.42 -13.61 -32.86
C SER A 191 5.09 -12.31 -32.14
N ASN A 192 3.86 -12.18 -31.65
CA ASN A 192 3.50 -11.06 -30.79
C ASN A 192 3.92 -11.38 -29.36
N TRP A 193 4.64 -10.45 -28.75
CA TRP A 193 5.15 -10.53 -27.39
C TRP A 193 4.53 -9.43 -26.54
N GLU A 194 4.04 -9.82 -25.38
CA GLU A 194 3.54 -8.89 -24.36
C GLU A 194 4.65 -8.61 -23.36
N PHE A 195 4.85 -7.33 -23.04
CA PHE A 195 5.81 -6.91 -22.04
C PHE A 195 5.13 -6.09 -20.94
N GLU A 196 5.32 -6.53 -19.70
CA GLU A 196 4.86 -5.82 -18.52
C GLU A 196 5.89 -4.76 -18.09
N LEU A 197 5.39 -3.56 -17.79
CA LEU A 197 6.14 -2.43 -17.25
C LEU A 197 5.73 -2.16 -15.80
N GLY A 198 6.48 -1.28 -15.13
CA GLY A 198 6.08 -0.70 -13.85
C GLY A 198 4.79 0.13 -13.92
N SER A 199 4.36 0.65 -12.78
CA SER A 199 3.18 1.52 -12.71
C SER A 199 3.39 2.82 -13.50
N PRO A 200 2.36 3.36 -14.17
CA PRO A 200 2.41 4.64 -14.88
C PRO A 200 3.09 5.76 -14.10
N ASN A 201 2.76 5.91 -12.81
CA ASN A 201 3.33 6.93 -11.94
C ASN A 201 4.82 6.69 -11.67
N GLY A 202 5.24 5.44 -11.50
CA GLY A 202 6.64 5.07 -11.33
C GLY A 202 7.45 5.31 -12.61
N LEU A 203 6.88 4.96 -13.77
CA LEU A 203 7.51 5.20 -15.07
C LEU A 203 7.67 6.70 -15.35
N MET A 204 6.65 7.52 -15.09
CA MET A 204 6.72 8.98 -15.31
C MET A 204 7.82 9.64 -14.48
N ARG A 205 8.00 9.20 -13.22
CA ARG A 205 9.12 9.66 -12.37
C ARG A 205 10.49 9.29 -12.91
N ARG A 206 10.57 8.25 -13.76
CA ARG A 206 11.80 7.78 -14.43
C ARG A 206 11.96 8.36 -15.83
N GLY A 207 11.23 9.43 -16.15
CA GLY A 207 11.36 10.15 -17.43
C GLY A 207 10.55 9.55 -18.57
N TRP A 208 9.65 8.58 -18.30
CA TRP A 208 8.69 8.15 -19.30
C TRP A 208 7.60 9.20 -19.51
N THR A 209 7.18 9.31 -20.76
CA THR A 209 5.97 10.03 -21.12
C THR A 209 5.04 9.07 -21.86
N ARG A 210 3.75 9.37 -21.91
CA ARG A 210 2.78 8.60 -22.72
C ARG A 210 3.18 8.53 -24.20
N ASN A 211 4.01 9.46 -24.65
CA ASN A 211 4.50 9.55 -26.04
C ASN A 211 5.87 8.90 -26.24
N SER A 212 6.47 8.29 -25.21
CA SER A 212 7.81 7.67 -25.30
C SER A 212 7.82 6.35 -26.08
N LEU A 213 6.68 5.66 -26.16
CA LEU A 213 6.48 4.48 -26.99
C LEU A 213 5.24 4.73 -27.85
N LYS A 214 5.36 4.57 -29.16
CA LYS A 214 4.25 4.63 -30.10
C LYS A 214 4.17 3.35 -30.93
N GLU A 215 2.97 3.06 -31.41
CA GLU A 215 2.77 1.99 -32.38
C GLU A 215 3.62 2.25 -33.63
N GLY A 216 4.34 1.22 -34.09
CA GLY A 216 5.29 1.27 -35.20
C GLY A 216 6.74 1.51 -34.81
N ASP A 217 7.02 1.97 -33.57
CA ASP A 217 8.39 2.19 -33.10
C ASP A 217 9.13 0.86 -32.99
N GLU A 218 10.40 0.85 -33.42
CA GLU A 218 11.28 -0.29 -33.23
C GLU A 218 12.06 -0.14 -31.94
N VAL A 219 11.93 -1.12 -31.05
CA VAL A 219 12.54 -1.08 -29.73
C VAL A 219 13.27 -2.37 -29.43
N THR A 220 14.34 -2.27 -28.63
CA THR A 220 15.04 -3.43 -28.09
C THR A 220 14.74 -3.54 -26.61
N VAL A 221 14.03 -4.61 -26.24
CA VAL A 221 13.60 -4.89 -24.87
C VAL A 221 14.56 -5.91 -24.26
N THR A 222 15.08 -5.59 -23.08
CA THR A 222 15.84 -6.52 -22.23
C THR A 222 15.03 -6.80 -20.98
N GLY A 223 14.86 -8.07 -20.66
CA GLY A 223 13.92 -8.52 -19.65
C GLY A 223 14.10 -9.98 -19.28
N TYR A 224 13.04 -10.55 -18.72
CA TYR A 224 12.98 -11.96 -18.34
C TYR A 224 11.71 -12.60 -18.89
N HIS A 225 11.84 -13.83 -19.37
CA HIS A 225 10.73 -14.60 -19.93
C HIS A 225 9.79 -15.11 -18.82
N ALA A 226 8.49 -15.18 -19.10
CA ALA A 226 7.54 -15.81 -18.21
C ALA A 226 7.84 -17.30 -18.01
N LYS A 227 7.57 -17.83 -16.81
CA LYS A 227 7.82 -19.22 -16.44
C LYS A 227 6.91 -20.21 -17.16
N ASP A 228 5.73 -19.76 -17.55
CA ASP A 228 4.70 -20.57 -18.22
C ASP A 228 5.03 -20.88 -19.70
N GLY A 229 6.08 -20.28 -20.25
CA GLY A 229 6.48 -20.48 -21.64
C GLY A 229 5.66 -19.69 -22.66
N SER A 230 4.77 -18.80 -22.21
CA SER A 230 4.07 -17.86 -23.08
C SER A 230 5.01 -16.74 -23.58
N ASN A 231 4.64 -16.05 -24.66
CA ASN A 231 5.37 -14.88 -25.16
C ASN A 231 5.17 -13.63 -24.27
N LEU A 232 5.19 -13.82 -22.95
CA LEU A 232 5.08 -12.77 -21.96
C LEU A 232 6.47 -12.53 -21.35
N GLY A 233 6.85 -11.26 -21.25
CA GLY A 233 8.12 -10.86 -20.66
C GLY A 233 7.97 -9.73 -19.65
N ASN A 234 8.83 -9.71 -18.64
CA ASN A 234 8.99 -8.54 -17.80
C ASN A 234 10.06 -7.63 -18.41
N ALA A 235 9.69 -6.42 -18.82
CA ALA A 235 10.65 -5.48 -19.39
C ALA A 235 11.45 -4.79 -18.28
N ARG A 236 12.77 -4.97 -18.26
CA ARG A 236 13.66 -4.28 -17.32
C ARG A 236 14.23 -3.02 -17.91
N THR A 237 14.70 -3.10 -19.15
CA THR A 237 15.24 -1.96 -19.88
C THR A 237 14.74 -1.99 -21.31
N ILE A 238 14.35 -0.82 -21.81
CA ILE A 238 13.95 -0.63 -23.20
C ILE A 238 14.92 0.39 -23.80
N ASN A 239 15.56 0.01 -24.90
CA ASN A 239 16.26 0.94 -25.77
C ASN A 239 15.28 1.39 -26.84
N LEU A 240 14.96 2.67 -26.81
CA LEU A 240 14.08 3.32 -27.78
C LEU A 240 14.85 3.59 -29.08
N SER A 241 14.12 3.74 -30.18
CA SER A 241 14.66 4.07 -31.52
C SER A 241 15.42 5.40 -31.56
N ASP A 242 15.11 6.32 -30.65
CA ASP A 242 15.80 7.61 -30.50
C ASP A 242 17.15 7.52 -29.75
N GLY A 243 17.59 6.31 -29.39
CA GLY A 243 18.83 6.03 -28.68
C GLY A 243 18.72 6.18 -27.16
N ARG A 244 17.57 6.59 -26.61
CA ARG A 244 17.38 6.66 -25.16
C ARG A 244 17.19 5.27 -24.57
N LYS A 245 17.98 4.98 -23.53
CA LYS A 245 17.82 3.82 -22.66
C LYS A 245 16.91 4.20 -21.51
N VAL A 246 15.74 3.57 -21.40
CA VAL A 246 14.74 3.85 -20.36
C VAL A 246 14.50 2.62 -19.50
N PHE A 247 14.44 2.84 -18.19
CA PHE A 247 14.19 1.78 -17.22
C PHE A 247 12.69 1.49 -17.14
N ALA A 248 12.33 0.21 -17.30
CA ALA A 248 10.96 -0.26 -17.50
C ALA A 248 10.44 -1.13 -16.34
N GLY A 249 11.34 -1.74 -15.55
CA GLY A 249 10.97 -2.66 -14.47
C GLY A 249 10.44 -1.94 -13.23
N SER A 250 9.67 -2.61 -12.39
CA SER A 250 9.38 -2.08 -11.05
C SER A 250 10.59 -2.28 -10.14
N THR A 251 10.88 -1.33 -9.25
CA THR A 251 11.92 -1.53 -8.21
C THR A 251 11.43 -2.42 -7.08
N ASP A 252 10.11 -2.59 -6.98
CA ASP A 252 9.45 -3.22 -5.84
C ASP A 252 8.80 -4.57 -6.21
N ASP A 253 9.09 -5.10 -7.41
CA ASP A 253 8.55 -6.39 -7.88
C ASP A 253 9.28 -7.62 -7.33
N GLY A 254 10.40 -7.41 -6.62
CA GLY A 254 11.22 -8.48 -6.02
C GLY A 254 12.10 -9.23 -7.04
N GLY A 255 12.22 -8.75 -8.28
CA GLY A 255 13.18 -9.28 -9.23
C GLY A 255 14.53 -8.55 -9.20
N PRO A 256 15.52 -9.05 -9.95
CA PRO A 256 16.90 -8.58 -9.91
C PRO A 256 16.99 -7.12 -10.36
N THR A 257 17.61 -6.31 -9.50
CA THR A 257 18.00 -4.94 -9.80
C THR A 257 19.14 -4.94 -10.80
N GLN A 258 19.02 -4.16 -11.88
CA GLN A 258 20.12 -3.85 -12.79
C GLN A 258 20.66 -2.46 -12.51
#